data_AF-A0AAW0F4X7-F1
#
_entry.id   AF-A0AAW0F4X7-F1
#
_cell.length_a   1.000
_cell.length_b   1.000
_cell.length_c   1.000
_cell.angle_alpha   90.00
_cell.angle_beta   90.00
_cell.angle_gamma   90.00
#
_symmetry.space_group_name_H-M   'P 1'
#
loop_
_entity.id
_entity.type
_entity.pdbx_description
1 polymer ?
#
loop_
_entity_poly.entity_id
_entity_poly.type
_entity_poly.pdbx_seq_one_letter_code
_entity_poly.pdbx_strand_id
1 'polypeptide(L)'
;MYKKRLVAFYKRHNPACLDSVDEILDIFAGREEELLRVLAEKYAGQEEPHEDDGLAAAPPLATSGRHAIAAETAGCVRDRGTKGQTTSMDELCQRLSEALRGKGEEVGMLAARVRTLEARLEEQKGGYSTSSTAPPFLSSDASRGVDFREMQKRIGCCEAEIDELRATNYSLRKDVVVLQAEKEALRRQRRVDEDSMRALRAALRDGERRERRLIEASGALELGSGGPLHEREFLDIIRSSQEQLTAFYEDKMASMEAEMERFYAHTVECIHEKDAIIAALKAERLAD
;
A
#
# COMPACT_ATOMS: atom_id res chain seq x y z
N MET A 1 -20.67 29.85 6.26
CA MET A 1 -19.59 29.63 7.26
C MET A 1 -19.28 28.13 7.43
N TYR A 2 -20.29 27.26 7.52
CA TYR A 2 -20.14 25.82 7.80
C TYR A 2 -19.41 25.00 6.72
N LYS A 3 -19.61 25.29 5.43
CA LYS A 3 -18.89 24.65 4.32
C LYS A 3 -17.36 24.71 4.46
N LYS A 4 -16.81 25.87 4.83
CA LYS A 4 -15.36 26.03 5.01
C LYS A 4 -14.81 25.20 6.18
N ARG A 5 -15.55 25.09 7.29
CA ARG A 5 -15.18 24.25 8.44
C ARG A 5 -15.23 22.76 8.09
N LEU A 6 -16.27 22.34 7.35
CA LEU A 6 -16.44 20.94 6.95
C LEU A 6 -15.38 20.50 5.92
N VAL A 7 -15.05 21.35 4.95
CA VAL A 7 -13.95 21.11 4.00
C VAL A 7 -12.60 21.01 4.71
N ALA A 8 -12.31 21.90 5.68
CA ALA A 8 -11.07 21.84 6.45
C ALA A 8 -10.97 20.55 7.28
N PHE A 9 -12.10 20.09 7.84
CA PHE A 9 -12.18 18.84 8.59
C PHE A 9 -11.94 17.62 7.70
N TYR A 10 -12.66 17.50 6.58
CA TYR A 10 -12.47 16.38 5.66
C TYR A 10 -11.11 16.40 4.96
N LYS A 11 -10.51 17.56 4.68
CA LYS A 11 -9.13 17.63 4.18
C LYS A 11 -8.13 16.95 5.11
N ARG A 12 -8.35 17.02 6.43
CA ARG A 12 -7.43 16.49 7.44
C ARG A 12 -7.70 15.02 7.79
N HIS A 13 -8.96 14.59 7.77
CA HIS A 13 -9.34 13.22 8.16
C HIS A 13 -9.65 12.29 6.99
N ASN A 14 -10.23 12.79 5.89
CA ASN A 14 -10.56 11.99 4.70
C ASN A 14 -10.77 12.86 3.44
N PRO A 15 -9.72 13.12 2.65
CA PRO A 15 -9.82 13.98 1.46
C PRO A 15 -10.69 13.40 0.34
N ALA A 16 -10.99 12.09 0.37
CA ALA A 16 -11.86 11.45 -0.63
C ALA A 16 -13.34 11.84 -0.47
N CYS A 17 -13.75 12.37 0.69
CA CYS A 17 -15.12 12.86 0.92
C CYS A 17 -15.29 14.34 0.58
N LEU A 18 -14.31 15.01 -0.02
CA LEU A 18 -14.40 16.44 -0.35
C LEU A 18 -15.40 16.74 -1.47
N ASP A 19 -15.54 15.82 -2.43
CA ASP A 19 -16.43 16.00 -3.57
C ASP A 19 -17.91 15.86 -3.18
N SER A 20 -18.19 15.14 -2.08
CA SER A 20 -19.55 14.96 -1.54
C SER A 20 -19.92 15.98 -0.46
N VAL A 21 -19.03 16.94 -0.13
CA VAL A 21 -19.30 17.96 0.91
C VAL A 21 -20.53 18.80 0.58
N ASP A 22 -20.75 19.10 -0.69
CA ASP A 22 -21.87 19.95 -1.12
C ASP A 22 -23.21 19.22 -1.00
N GLU A 23 -23.24 17.94 -1.35
CA GLU A 23 -24.42 17.08 -1.19
C GLU A 23 -24.75 16.85 0.30
N ILE A 24 -23.73 16.66 1.14
CA ILE A 24 -23.90 16.49 2.59
C ILE A 24 -24.45 17.78 3.22
N LEU A 25 -23.99 18.95 2.79
CA LEU A 25 -24.49 20.23 3.31
C LEU A 25 -25.93 20.49 2.90
N ASP A 26 -26.34 20.10 1.70
CA ASP A 26 -27.73 20.25 1.25
C ASP A 26 -28.68 19.34 2.03
N ILE A 27 -28.24 18.11 2.36
CA ILE A 27 -29.03 17.16 3.18
C ILE A 27 -29.16 17.63 4.64
N PHE A 28 -28.13 18.30 5.16
CA PHE A 28 -28.07 18.74 6.56
C PHE A 28 -28.32 20.25 6.73
N ALA A 29 -28.90 20.91 5.73
CA ALA A 29 -29.27 22.31 5.80
C ALA A 29 -30.21 22.57 7.01
N GLY A 30 -29.78 23.45 7.93
CA GLY A 30 -30.47 23.75 9.19
C GLY A 30 -30.13 22.82 10.37
N ARG A 31 -29.24 21.84 10.20
CA ARG A 31 -28.71 20.94 11.26
C ARG A 31 -27.19 20.76 11.15
N GLU A 32 -26.49 21.76 10.63
CA GLU A 32 -25.05 21.71 10.34
C GLU A 32 -24.20 21.61 11.62
N GLU A 33 -24.70 22.12 12.74
CA GLU A 33 -24.01 22.08 14.04
C GLU A 33 -24.05 20.68 14.68
N GLU A 34 -25.16 19.95 14.52
CA GLU A 34 -25.26 18.55 14.93
C GLU A 34 -24.35 17.65 14.09
N LEU A 35 -24.29 17.88 12.77
CA LEU A 35 -23.39 17.17 11.86
C LEU A 35 -21.92 17.32 12.31
N LEU A 36 -21.48 18.55 12.61
CA LEU A 36 -20.13 18.81 13.08
C LEU A 36 -19.85 18.18 14.45
N ARG A 37 -20.85 18.12 15.35
CA ARG A 37 -20.72 17.50 16.67
C ARG A 37 -20.56 15.98 16.57
N VAL A 38 -21.37 15.33 15.74
CA VAL A 38 -21.30 13.89 15.48
C VAL A 38 -19.98 13.53 14.79
N LEU A 39 -19.51 14.37 13.85
CA LEU A 39 -18.22 14.17 13.21
C LEU A 39 -17.06 14.34 14.21
N ALA A 40 -17.10 15.36 15.06
CA ALA A 40 -16.11 15.54 16.11
C ALA A 40 -16.06 14.32 17.05
N GLU A 41 -17.20 13.81 17.48
CA GLU A 41 -17.29 12.64 18.37
C GLU A 41 -16.79 11.34 17.70
N LYS A 42 -17.11 11.15 16.41
CA LYS A 42 -16.71 9.96 15.66
C LYS A 42 -15.22 9.91 15.35
N TYR A 43 -14.57 11.07 15.19
CA TYR A 43 -13.14 11.16 14.88
C TYR A 43 -12.27 11.48 16.11
N ALA A 44 -12.83 11.96 17.23
CA ALA A 44 -12.13 12.12 18.50
C ALA A 44 -11.71 10.77 19.13
N GLY A 45 -12.37 9.67 18.77
CA GLY A 45 -11.98 8.32 19.19
C GLY A 45 -10.77 7.73 18.44
N GLN A 46 -10.19 8.46 17.49
CA GLN A 46 -9.00 8.06 16.72
C GLN A 46 -7.76 8.90 17.06
N GLU A 47 -7.74 9.56 18.22
CA GLU A 47 -6.59 10.31 18.71
C GLU A 47 -5.45 9.36 19.13
N GLU A 48 -4.53 9.08 18.20
CA GLU A 48 -3.11 9.04 18.53
C GLU A 48 -2.53 10.44 18.23
N PRO A 49 -1.93 11.12 19.22
CA PRO A 49 -1.28 12.40 19.00
C PRO A 49 0.06 12.14 18.32
N HIS A 50 0.08 12.14 16.99
CA HIS A 50 1.33 12.25 16.26
C HIS A 50 1.68 13.73 16.14
N GLU A 51 2.44 14.23 17.11
CA GLU A 51 3.22 15.45 16.95
C GLU A 51 4.17 15.24 15.76
N ASP A 52 4.12 16.16 14.80
CA ASP A 52 5.15 16.35 13.79
C ASP A 52 5.51 17.84 13.83
N ASP A 53 6.58 18.15 14.55
CA ASP A 53 7.38 19.35 14.36
C ASP A 53 8.80 18.87 14.05
N GLY A 54 9.18 18.98 12.76
CA GLY A 54 10.51 18.61 12.29
C GLY A 54 11.60 19.61 12.64
N LEU A 55 12.82 19.13 12.91
CA LEU A 55 14.07 19.65 12.35
C LEU A 55 15.31 18.83 12.81
N ALA A 56 16.07 18.35 11.82
CA ALA A 56 17.53 18.24 11.76
C ALA A 56 18.36 17.40 12.78
N ALA A 57 19.24 16.59 12.16
CA ALA A 57 20.63 16.26 12.53
C ALA A 57 20.91 14.79 12.94
N ALA A 58 21.82 14.17 12.17
CA ALA A 58 22.55 12.94 12.45
C ALA A 58 23.99 13.29 12.91
N PRO A 59 24.89 12.33 13.28
CA PRO A 59 24.79 11.13 14.14
C PRO A 59 25.84 11.24 15.31
N PRO A 60 26.39 10.20 16.03
CA PRO A 60 27.10 9.03 15.50
C PRO A 60 26.92 7.69 16.28
N LEU A 61 27.62 6.67 15.73
CA LEU A 61 27.72 5.26 16.10
C LEU A 61 28.09 4.95 17.57
N ALA A 62 27.63 3.80 18.07
CA ALA A 62 28.40 2.99 19.02
C ALA A 62 28.11 1.48 18.89
N THR A 63 29.20 0.74 19.01
CA THR A 63 29.44 -0.68 18.81
C THR A 63 29.14 -1.52 20.06
N SER A 64 29.00 -2.84 19.87
CA SER A 64 29.41 -3.91 20.81
C SER A 64 28.41 -4.43 21.85
N GLY A 65 27.94 -5.67 21.61
CA GLY A 65 28.46 -6.80 22.37
C GLY A 65 27.72 -7.32 23.62
N ARG A 66 27.15 -8.52 23.45
CA ARG A 66 27.26 -9.72 24.32
C ARG A 66 26.40 -9.90 25.59
N HIS A 67 25.70 -11.05 25.57
CA HIS A 67 25.45 -12.08 26.61
C HIS A 67 24.72 -11.64 27.91
N ALA A 68 23.46 -12.05 28.11
CA ALA A 68 23.00 -13.35 28.64
C ALA A 68 22.88 -13.37 30.17
N ILE A 69 21.66 -13.56 30.68
CA ILE A 69 21.40 -14.32 31.90
C ILE A 69 20.00 -14.91 31.85
N ALA A 70 19.95 -16.23 32.04
CA ALA A 70 18.78 -17.03 32.29
C ALA A 70 18.39 -16.95 33.78
N ALA A 71 17.10 -17.08 34.07
CA ALA A 71 16.63 -17.66 35.32
C ALA A 71 15.21 -18.21 35.13
N GLU A 72 15.13 -19.54 35.18
CA GLU A 72 13.90 -20.34 35.18
C GLU A 72 13.07 -20.08 36.45
N THR A 73 11.75 -20.06 36.29
CA THR A 73 10.86 -20.66 37.30
C THR A 73 9.83 -21.56 36.62
N ALA A 74 9.85 -22.79 37.10
CA ALA A 74 9.06 -23.96 36.76
C ALA A 74 7.54 -23.75 36.68
N GLY A 75 6.87 -24.63 35.91
CA GLY A 75 5.62 -25.21 36.40
C GLY A 75 4.46 -25.43 35.42
N CYS A 76 4.62 -26.38 34.50
CA CYS A 76 3.63 -27.42 34.14
C CYS A 76 2.29 -27.06 33.42
N VAL A 77 1.99 -27.89 32.41
CA VAL A 77 0.68 -28.40 31.96
C VAL A 77 0.12 -27.91 30.60
N ARG A 78 0.05 -28.90 29.70
CA ARG A 78 -0.81 -29.11 28.52
C ARG A 78 -0.43 -28.43 27.19
N ASP A 79 0.30 -29.25 26.43
CA ASP A 79 0.19 -29.41 24.98
C ASP A 79 -1.26 -29.23 24.48
N ARG A 80 -1.46 -28.19 23.68
CA ARG A 80 -2.58 -28.06 22.77
C ARG A 80 -2.07 -27.40 21.49
N GLY A 81 -1.39 -28.19 20.67
CA GLY A 81 -1.04 -27.82 19.30
C GLY A 81 -2.29 -27.38 18.52
N THR A 82 -2.47 -26.07 18.38
CA THR A 82 -3.40 -25.50 17.40
C THR A 82 -2.59 -25.18 16.15
N LYS A 83 -2.60 -26.14 15.21
CA LYS A 83 -2.17 -25.88 13.84
C LYS A 83 -3.10 -24.80 13.29
N GLY A 84 -2.58 -23.59 13.10
CA GLY A 84 -3.25 -22.55 12.33
C GLY A 84 -3.42 -23.02 10.89
N GLN A 85 -4.55 -23.64 10.58
CA GLN A 85 -4.96 -23.88 9.21
C GLN A 85 -5.39 -22.53 8.63
N THR A 86 -4.57 -21.96 7.74
CA THR A 86 -5.03 -20.97 6.78
C THR A 86 -6.01 -21.68 5.83
N THR A 87 -7.28 -21.80 6.22
CA THR A 87 -8.31 -22.36 5.33
C THR A 87 -8.45 -21.41 4.15
N SER A 88 -8.17 -21.93 2.95
CA SER A 88 -8.23 -21.16 1.71
C SER A 88 -9.61 -20.52 1.56
N MET A 89 -9.67 -19.31 0.98
CA MET A 89 -10.93 -18.61 0.69
C MET A 89 -11.88 -19.51 -0.11
N ASP A 90 -11.34 -20.39 -0.95
CA ASP A 90 -12.11 -21.36 -1.74
C ASP A 90 -12.80 -22.42 -0.87
N GLU A 91 -12.17 -22.86 0.24
CA GLU A 91 -12.77 -23.80 1.19
C GLU A 91 -13.90 -23.15 1.99
N LEU A 92 -13.75 -21.86 2.34
CA LEU A 92 -14.81 -21.09 2.98
C LEU A 92 -15.99 -20.87 2.04
N CYS A 93 -15.74 -20.55 0.77
CA CYS A 93 -16.78 -20.41 -0.25
C CYS A 93 -17.51 -21.74 -0.52
N GLN A 94 -16.79 -22.87 -0.55
CA GLN A 94 -17.41 -24.19 -0.66
C GLN A 94 -18.30 -24.50 0.54
N ARG A 95 -17.80 -24.34 1.78
CA ARG A 95 -18.58 -24.58 3.00
C ARG A 95 -19.84 -23.72 3.09
N LEU A 96 -19.75 -22.44 2.70
CA LEU A 96 -20.90 -21.53 2.63
C LEU A 96 -21.93 -22.00 1.59
N SER A 97 -21.47 -22.45 0.43
CA SER A 97 -22.35 -22.94 -0.63
C SER A 97 -23.09 -24.22 -0.23
N GLU A 98 -22.42 -25.13 0.48
CA GLU A 98 -23.05 -26.35 1.00
C GLU A 98 -24.05 -26.06 2.11
N ALA A 99 -23.71 -25.14 3.03
CA ALA A 99 -24.62 -24.71 4.08
C ALA A 99 -25.88 -24.02 3.52
N LEU A 100 -25.73 -23.18 2.49
CA LEU A 100 -26.86 -22.54 1.82
C LEU A 100 -27.74 -23.54 1.07
N ARG A 101 -27.15 -24.58 0.46
CA ARG A 101 -27.89 -25.67 -0.16
C ARG A 101 -28.72 -26.46 0.85
N GLY A 102 -28.13 -26.83 1.99
CA GLY A 102 -28.85 -27.51 3.08
C GLY A 102 -30.00 -26.66 3.64
N LYS A 103 -29.79 -25.35 3.79
CA LYS A 103 -30.87 -24.43 4.20
C LYS A 103 -31.97 -24.28 3.15
N GLY A 104 -31.65 -24.36 1.86
CA GLY A 104 -32.63 -24.41 0.79
C GLY A 104 -33.55 -25.64 0.87
N GLU A 105 -32.99 -26.81 1.21
CA GLU A 105 -33.74 -28.06 1.39
C GLU A 105 -34.66 -28.00 2.62
N GLU A 106 -34.19 -27.46 3.75
CA GLU A 106 -35.00 -27.23 4.95
C GLU A 106 -36.20 -26.30 4.67
N VAL A 107 -35.96 -25.19 3.95
CA VAL A 107 -37.01 -24.25 3.54
C VAL A 107 -38.01 -24.94 2.59
N GLY A 108 -37.54 -25.78 1.67
CA GLY A 108 -38.40 -26.59 0.81
C GLY A 108 -39.31 -27.53 1.59
N MET A 109 -38.79 -28.23 2.61
CA MET A 109 -39.58 -29.09 3.49
C MET A 109 -40.61 -28.31 4.31
N LEU A 110 -40.22 -27.16 4.87
CA LEU A 110 -41.13 -26.29 5.61
C LEU A 110 -42.25 -25.76 4.72
N ALA A 111 -41.95 -25.34 3.49
CA ALA A 111 -42.95 -24.89 2.52
C ALA A 111 -43.91 -26.03 2.10
N ALA A 112 -43.43 -27.27 1.99
CA ALA A 112 -44.31 -28.42 1.78
C ALA A 112 -45.24 -28.67 2.98
N ARG A 113 -44.74 -28.51 4.21
CA ARG A 113 -45.52 -28.67 5.44
C ARG A 113 -46.54 -27.56 5.66
N VAL A 114 -46.24 -26.33 5.25
CA VAL A 114 -47.21 -25.23 5.26
C VAL A 114 -48.36 -25.54 4.29
N ARG A 115 -48.06 -25.99 3.07
CA ARG A 115 -49.10 -26.37 2.09
C ARG A 115 -50.01 -27.50 2.58
N THR A 116 -49.46 -28.50 3.28
CA THR A 116 -50.30 -29.57 3.85
C THR A 116 -51.17 -29.09 5.01
N LEU A 117 -50.69 -28.15 5.82
CA LEU A 117 -51.50 -27.54 6.88
C LEU A 117 -52.59 -26.63 6.31
N GLU A 118 -52.29 -25.87 5.26
CA GLU A 118 -53.27 -25.05 4.54
C GLU A 118 -54.40 -25.92 3.94
N ALA A 119 -54.05 -27.07 3.33
CA ALA A 119 -55.04 -28.01 2.82
C ALA A 119 -55.96 -28.58 3.92
N ARG A 120 -55.40 -28.93 5.08
CA ARG A 120 -56.18 -29.42 6.25
C ARG A 120 -57.09 -28.34 6.84
N LEU A 121 -56.69 -27.08 6.75
CA LEU A 121 -57.45 -25.95 7.26
C LEU A 121 -58.63 -25.63 6.33
N GLU A 122 -58.46 -25.77 5.02
CA GLU A 122 -59.57 -25.68 4.05
C GLU A 122 -60.56 -26.85 4.16
N GLU A 123 -60.10 -28.07 4.48
CA GLU A 123 -61.01 -29.18 4.82
C GLU A 123 -61.88 -28.91 6.05
N GLN A 124 -61.34 -28.22 7.07
CA GLN A 124 -62.13 -27.84 8.25
C GLN A 124 -63.13 -26.72 7.98
N LYS A 125 -62.85 -25.82 7.03
CA LYS A 125 -63.78 -24.76 6.63
C LYS A 125 -64.99 -25.27 5.84
N GLY A 126 -64.88 -26.43 5.17
CA GLY A 126 -65.99 -27.06 4.45
C GLY A 126 -67.03 -27.77 5.33
N GLY A 127 -66.79 -27.91 6.65
CA GLY A 127 -67.59 -28.77 7.53
C GLY A 127 -68.62 -28.08 8.43
N TYR A 128 -68.73 -26.75 8.44
CA TYR A 128 -69.64 -26.06 9.35
C TYR A 128 -70.75 -25.33 8.59
N SER A 129 -71.81 -26.07 8.25
CA SER A 129 -73.15 -25.51 8.06
C SER A 129 -74.20 -26.51 8.52
N THR A 130 -75.14 -25.98 9.32
CA THR A 130 -76.38 -26.57 9.86
C THR A 130 -76.28 -27.49 11.08
N SER A 131 -76.32 -26.89 12.28
CA SER A 131 -77.34 -27.25 13.27
C SER A 131 -77.62 -26.09 14.22
N SER A 132 -78.73 -25.43 13.95
CA SER A 132 -79.41 -24.48 14.82
C SER A 132 -80.10 -25.24 15.94
N THR A 133 -79.66 -25.06 17.19
CA THR A 133 -80.50 -25.28 18.38
C THR A 133 -80.08 -24.30 19.47
N ALA A 134 -80.90 -23.28 19.72
CA ALA A 134 -80.73 -22.36 20.85
C ALA A 134 -81.16 -23.04 22.17
N PRO A 135 -80.47 -22.80 23.30
CA PRO A 135 -81.02 -23.03 24.61
C PRO A 135 -81.32 -21.71 25.36
N PRO A 136 -82.23 -21.75 26.35
CA PRO A 136 -82.82 -20.58 26.97
C PRO A 136 -82.05 -20.09 28.22
N PHE A 137 -82.19 -18.78 28.46
CA PHE A 137 -82.25 -18.09 29.75
C PHE A 137 -81.03 -18.04 30.70
N LEU A 138 -80.52 -16.80 30.80
CA LEU A 138 -80.24 -16.01 32.00
C LEU A 138 -79.68 -16.73 33.26
N SER A 139 -78.38 -16.57 33.49
CA SER A 139 -77.81 -16.09 34.76
C SER A 139 -76.31 -15.81 34.61
N SER A 140 -75.82 -14.75 35.26
CA SER A 140 -74.42 -14.28 35.36
C SER A 140 -73.97 -13.17 34.38
N ASP A 141 -74.55 -11.97 34.55
CA ASP A 141 -74.08 -10.76 33.86
C ASP A 141 -72.79 -10.16 34.46
N ALA A 142 -72.41 -10.54 35.70
CA ALA A 142 -71.22 -10.01 36.35
C ALA A 142 -69.91 -10.67 35.86
N SER A 143 -69.88 -12.00 35.67
CA SER A 143 -68.67 -12.71 35.19
C SER A 143 -68.39 -12.43 33.70
N ARG A 144 -69.44 -12.35 32.86
CA ARG A 144 -69.30 -11.99 31.43
C ARG A 144 -68.72 -10.59 31.23
N GLY A 145 -69.05 -9.63 32.09
CA GLY A 145 -68.50 -8.28 32.05
C GLY A 145 -67.02 -8.21 32.43
N VAL A 146 -66.55 -9.10 33.31
CA VAL A 146 -65.13 -9.21 33.67
C VAL A 146 -64.32 -9.84 32.53
N ASP A 147 -64.82 -10.92 31.93
CA ASP A 147 -64.17 -11.58 30.80
C ASP A 147 -64.09 -10.68 29.55
N PHE A 148 -65.14 -9.91 29.28
CA PHE A 148 -65.16 -8.94 28.19
C PHE A 148 -64.15 -7.82 28.39
N ARG A 149 -64.03 -7.30 29.62
CA ARG A 149 -63.04 -6.27 29.96
C ARG A 149 -61.61 -6.78 29.83
N GLU A 150 -61.36 -8.03 30.24
CA GLU A 150 -60.05 -8.66 30.09
C GLU A 150 -59.71 -8.92 28.62
N MET A 151 -60.67 -9.36 27.80
CA MET A 151 -60.50 -9.41 26.35
C MET A 151 -60.21 -8.04 25.74
N GLN A 152 -60.92 -6.98 26.15
CA GLN A 152 -60.66 -5.63 25.66
C GLN A 152 -59.24 -5.15 26.00
N LYS A 153 -58.73 -5.44 27.20
CA LYS A 153 -57.32 -5.15 27.53
C LYS A 153 -56.35 -5.91 26.65
N ARG A 154 -56.60 -7.21 26.43
CA ARG A 154 -55.74 -8.04 25.55
C ARG A 154 -55.75 -7.53 24.12
N ILE A 155 -56.91 -7.11 23.61
CA ILE A 155 -57.04 -6.47 22.30
C ILE A 155 -56.20 -5.19 22.25
N GLY A 156 -56.32 -4.32 23.26
CA GLY A 156 -55.51 -3.10 23.33
C GLY A 156 -53.99 -3.36 23.41
N CYS A 157 -53.56 -4.39 24.15
CA CYS A 157 -52.16 -4.82 24.16
C CYS A 157 -51.70 -5.31 22.78
N CYS A 158 -52.52 -6.12 22.10
CA CYS A 158 -52.22 -6.59 20.75
C CYS A 158 -52.17 -5.43 19.73
N GLU A 159 -53.04 -4.43 19.85
CA GLU A 159 -53.02 -3.24 19.00
C GLU A 159 -51.74 -2.42 19.18
N ALA A 160 -51.30 -2.21 20.43
CA ALA A 160 -50.05 -1.53 20.72
C ALA A 160 -48.82 -2.29 20.16
N GLU A 161 -48.79 -3.61 20.31
CA GLU A 161 -47.74 -4.46 19.73
C GLU A 161 -47.73 -4.40 18.19
N ILE A 162 -48.90 -4.36 17.55
CA ILE A 162 -49.01 -4.20 16.09
C ILE A 162 -48.44 -2.85 15.64
N ASP A 163 -48.70 -1.76 16.37
CA ASP A 163 -48.17 -0.45 16.02
C ASP A 163 -46.65 -0.35 16.24
N GLU A 164 -46.12 -1.01 17.27
CA GLU A 164 -44.67 -1.16 17.46
C GLU A 164 -44.03 -1.98 16.32
N LEU A 165 -44.65 -3.10 15.93
CA LEU A 165 -44.23 -3.90 14.79
C LEU A 165 -44.29 -3.12 13.47
N ARG A 166 -45.28 -2.24 13.29
CA ARG A 166 -45.36 -1.36 12.12
C ARG A 166 -44.25 -0.32 12.11
N ALA A 167 -43.96 0.30 13.26
CA ALA A 167 -42.89 1.28 13.39
C ALA A 167 -41.51 0.66 13.11
N THR A 168 -41.24 -0.52 13.68
CA THR A 168 -40.00 -1.28 13.42
C THR A 168 -39.92 -1.72 11.96
N ASN A 169 -41.01 -2.21 11.36
CA ASN A 169 -41.02 -2.59 9.94
C ASN A 169 -40.75 -1.39 9.02
N TYR A 170 -41.28 -0.22 9.36
CA TYR A 170 -40.99 1.01 8.64
C TYR A 170 -39.50 1.40 8.73
N SER A 171 -38.91 1.33 9.92
CA SER A 171 -37.47 1.57 10.10
C SER A 171 -36.63 0.59 9.27
N LEU A 172 -36.93 -0.71 9.36
CA LEU A 172 -36.21 -1.74 8.62
C LEU A 172 -36.30 -1.53 7.10
N ARG A 173 -37.47 -1.13 6.58
CA ARG A 173 -37.60 -0.80 5.14
C ARG A 173 -36.72 0.36 4.74
N LYS A 174 -36.63 1.41 5.57
CA LYS A 174 -35.73 2.54 5.34
C LYS A 174 -34.27 2.08 5.30
N ASP A 175 -33.86 1.25 6.26
CA ASP A 175 -32.49 0.73 6.33
C ASP A 175 -32.15 -0.16 5.12
N VAL A 176 -33.08 -0.99 4.66
CA VAL A 176 -32.89 -1.82 3.45
C VAL A 176 -32.61 -0.95 2.22
N VAL A 177 -33.32 0.17 2.05
CA VAL A 177 -33.09 1.07 0.92
C VAL A 177 -31.71 1.73 1.00
N VAL A 178 -31.31 2.20 2.20
CA VAL A 178 -29.98 2.79 2.42
C VAL A 178 -28.88 1.77 2.14
N LEU A 179 -28.98 0.57 2.71
CA LEU A 179 -28.01 -0.51 2.50
C LEU A 179 -27.94 -0.95 1.04
N GLN A 180 -29.05 -0.93 0.31
CA GLN A 180 -29.04 -1.18 -1.14
C GLN A 180 -28.25 -0.10 -1.89
N ALA A 181 -28.47 1.18 -1.58
CA ALA A 181 -27.72 2.27 -2.19
C ALA A 181 -26.22 2.18 -1.87
N GLU A 182 -25.85 1.94 -0.61
CA GLU A 182 -24.46 1.74 -0.19
C GLU A 182 -23.81 0.55 -0.90
N LYS A 183 -24.52 -0.59 -0.99
CA LYS A 183 -24.03 -1.77 -1.69
C LYS A 183 -23.79 -1.50 -3.17
N GLU A 184 -24.64 -0.71 -3.81
CA GLU A 184 -24.40 -0.30 -5.19
C GLU A 184 -23.24 0.67 -5.33
N ALA A 185 -23.10 1.64 -4.43
CA ALA A 185 -21.96 2.56 -4.40
C ALA A 185 -20.63 1.80 -4.25
N LEU A 186 -20.56 0.85 -3.31
CA LEU A 186 -19.38 -0.01 -3.13
C LEU A 186 -19.08 -0.88 -4.35
N ARG A 187 -20.11 -1.35 -5.07
CA ARG A 187 -19.90 -2.06 -6.34
C ARG A 187 -19.34 -1.15 -7.43
N ARG A 188 -19.78 0.11 -7.51
CA ARG A 188 -19.22 1.10 -8.45
C ARG A 188 -17.76 1.39 -8.10
N GLN A 189 -17.45 1.63 -6.82
CA GLN A 189 -16.09 1.85 -6.35
C GLN A 189 -15.18 0.66 -6.68
N ARG A 190 -15.61 -0.57 -6.35
CA ARG A 190 -14.81 -1.76 -6.64
C ARG A 190 -14.51 -1.92 -8.12
N ARG A 191 -15.43 -1.57 -9.02
CA ARG A 191 -15.18 -1.60 -10.48
C ARG A 191 -14.08 -0.61 -10.87
N VAL A 192 -14.14 0.61 -10.34
CA VAL A 192 -13.10 1.64 -10.58
C VAL A 192 -11.74 1.16 -10.08
N ASP A 193 -11.69 0.56 -8.88
CA ASP A 193 -10.46 0.03 -8.31
C ASP A 193 -9.92 -1.15 -9.14
N GLU A 194 -10.78 -2.06 -9.58
CA GLU A 194 -10.42 -3.18 -10.46
C GLU A 194 -9.83 -2.70 -11.79
N ASP A 195 -10.43 -1.69 -12.41
CA ASP A 195 -9.93 -1.10 -13.66
C ASP A 195 -8.63 -0.33 -13.45
N SER A 196 -8.49 0.38 -12.33
CA SER A 196 -7.24 1.04 -11.94
C SER A 196 -6.11 0.02 -11.74
N MET A 197 -6.39 -1.10 -11.07
CA MET A 197 -5.42 -2.19 -10.90
C MET A 197 -5.06 -2.88 -12.22
N ARG A 198 -6.01 -3.02 -13.15
CA ARG A 198 -5.72 -3.51 -14.51
C ARG A 198 -4.80 -2.57 -15.27
N ALA A 199 -5.05 -1.25 -15.21
CA ALA A 199 -4.23 -0.24 -15.85
C ALA A 199 -2.79 -0.23 -15.29
N LEU A 200 -2.64 -0.28 -13.95
CA LEU A 200 -1.33 -0.37 -13.30
C LEU A 200 -0.55 -1.63 -13.71
N ARG A 201 -1.23 -2.79 -13.76
CA ARG A 201 -0.61 -4.05 -14.22
C ARG A 201 -0.17 -3.97 -15.69
N ALA A 202 -0.94 -3.31 -16.55
CA ALA A 202 -0.56 -3.10 -17.95
C ALA A 202 0.67 -2.19 -18.06
N ALA A 203 0.69 -1.08 -17.31
CA ALA A 203 1.83 -0.16 -17.26
C ALA A 203 3.12 -0.85 -16.76
N LEU A 204 3.03 -1.72 -15.74
CA LEU A 204 4.17 -2.52 -15.28
C LEU A 204 4.71 -3.44 -16.37
N ARG A 205 3.84 -4.16 -17.08
CA ARG A 205 4.25 -5.03 -18.20
C ARG A 205 4.91 -4.23 -19.33
N ASP A 206 4.42 -3.01 -19.60
CA ASP A 206 5.03 -2.13 -20.59
C ASP A 206 6.40 -1.62 -20.11
N GLY A 207 6.54 -1.33 -18.81
CA GLY A 207 7.82 -1.02 -18.17
C GLY A 207 8.83 -2.15 -18.34
N GLU A 208 8.46 -3.38 -17.98
CA GLU A 208 9.31 -4.57 -18.12
C GLU A 208 9.74 -4.80 -19.58
N ARG A 209 8.85 -4.55 -20.55
CA ARG A 209 9.20 -4.64 -21.97
C ARG A 209 10.22 -3.59 -22.39
N ARG A 210 10.08 -2.35 -21.91
CA ARG A 210 11.05 -1.28 -22.19
C ARG A 210 12.41 -1.61 -21.57
N GLU A 211 12.42 -2.07 -20.33
CA GLU A 211 13.64 -2.47 -19.64
C GLU A 211 14.37 -3.58 -20.40
N ARG A 212 13.65 -4.66 -20.79
CA ARG A 212 14.25 -5.73 -21.61
C ARG A 212 14.86 -5.20 -22.91
N ARG A 213 14.15 -4.32 -23.62
CA ARG A 213 14.67 -3.69 -24.84
C ARG A 213 15.93 -2.87 -24.58
N LEU A 214 15.98 -2.14 -23.47
CA LEU A 214 17.16 -1.37 -23.08
C LEU A 214 18.34 -2.27 -22.74
N ILE A 215 18.09 -3.38 -22.02
CA ILE A 215 19.13 -4.38 -21.72
C ILE A 215 19.66 -5.00 -23.02
N GLU A 216 18.79 -5.39 -23.94
CA GLU A 216 19.17 -5.93 -25.25
C GLU A 216 19.96 -4.89 -26.07
N ALA A 217 19.54 -3.63 -26.05
CA ALA A 217 20.24 -2.55 -26.74
C ALA A 217 21.61 -2.24 -26.10
N SER A 218 21.72 -2.22 -24.77
CA SER A 218 22.98 -2.05 -24.05
C SER A 218 23.92 -3.20 -24.37
N GLY A 219 23.45 -4.45 -24.31
CA GLY A 219 24.25 -5.62 -24.68
C GLY A 219 24.71 -5.58 -26.13
N ALA A 220 23.84 -5.17 -27.07
CA ALA A 220 24.22 -5.02 -28.47
C ALA A 220 25.27 -3.91 -28.68
N LEU A 221 25.14 -2.80 -27.95
CA LEU A 221 26.13 -1.72 -27.96
C LEU A 221 27.45 -2.16 -27.34
N GLU A 222 27.43 -2.89 -26.22
CA GLU A 222 28.64 -3.45 -25.59
C GLU A 222 29.37 -4.47 -26.49
N LEU A 223 28.64 -5.16 -27.37
CA LEU A 223 29.24 -6.06 -28.37
C LEU A 223 29.72 -5.33 -29.63
N GLY A 224 29.09 -4.21 -30.00
CA GLY A 224 29.39 -3.45 -31.23
C GLY A 224 30.41 -2.32 -31.05
N SER A 225 30.35 -1.62 -29.91
CA SER A 225 31.46 -0.86 -29.36
C SER A 225 32.38 -1.90 -28.73
N GLY A 226 33.37 -2.39 -29.47
CA GLY A 226 34.43 -3.22 -28.92
C GLY A 226 34.81 -2.67 -27.54
N GLY A 227 34.81 -3.55 -26.53
CA GLY A 227 34.80 -3.18 -25.11
C GLY A 227 35.81 -2.08 -24.75
N PRO A 228 35.61 -1.39 -23.60
CA PRO A 228 36.41 -0.22 -23.20
C PRO A 228 37.87 -0.44 -23.57
N LEU A 229 38.44 0.46 -24.42
CA LEU A 229 39.80 0.40 -25.02
C LEU A 229 40.56 -0.83 -24.52
N HIS A 230 40.54 -1.91 -25.31
CA HIS A 230 41.04 -3.20 -24.87
C HIS A 230 42.40 -3.00 -24.21
N GLU A 231 42.63 -3.59 -23.03
CA GLU A 231 43.79 -3.31 -22.17
C GLU A 231 45.11 -3.22 -22.95
N ARG A 232 45.25 -4.04 -24.00
CA ARG A 232 46.36 -4.03 -24.95
C ARG A 232 46.53 -2.71 -25.73
N GLU A 233 45.45 -2.15 -26.28
CA GLU A 233 45.49 -0.87 -27.01
C GLU A 233 45.87 0.28 -26.08
N PHE A 234 45.36 0.30 -24.85
CA PHE A 234 45.75 1.29 -23.84
C PHE A 234 47.23 1.15 -23.45
N LEU A 235 47.70 -0.09 -23.25
CA LEU A 235 49.11 -0.37 -22.97
C LEU A 235 50.01 0.00 -24.15
N ASP A 236 49.58 -0.19 -25.38
CA ASP A 236 50.33 0.19 -26.57
C ASP A 236 50.40 1.71 -26.72
N ILE A 237 49.33 2.45 -26.39
CA ILE A 237 49.36 3.92 -26.32
C ILE A 237 50.35 4.39 -25.24
N ILE A 238 50.30 3.81 -24.04
CA ILE A 238 51.25 4.15 -22.97
C ILE A 238 52.68 3.85 -23.40
N ARG A 239 52.93 2.68 -23.97
CA ARG A 239 54.27 2.28 -24.42
C ARG A 239 54.78 3.25 -25.48
N SER A 240 53.97 3.55 -26.49
CA SER A 240 54.32 4.50 -27.54
C SER A 240 54.61 5.89 -26.99
N SER A 241 53.81 6.37 -26.03
CA SER A 241 54.05 7.66 -25.39
C SER A 241 55.33 7.66 -24.56
N GLN A 242 55.65 6.56 -23.87
CA GLN A 242 56.89 6.42 -23.10
C GLN A 242 58.11 6.39 -24.01
N GLU A 243 58.05 5.62 -25.11
CA GLU A 243 59.12 5.53 -26.11
C GLU A 243 59.41 6.89 -26.77
N GLN A 244 58.36 7.67 -27.09
CA GLN A 244 58.52 9.02 -27.62
C GLN A 244 59.22 9.94 -26.62
N LEU A 245 58.85 9.85 -25.34
CA LEU A 245 59.43 10.68 -24.29
C LEU A 245 60.90 10.32 -24.05
N THR A 246 61.23 9.04 -24.00
CA THR A 246 62.62 8.58 -23.83
C THR A 246 63.48 9.00 -25.02
N ALA A 247 63.01 8.79 -26.25
CA ALA A 247 63.74 9.20 -27.44
C ALA A 247 64.00 10.72 -27.47
N PHE A 248 63.00 11.52 -27.08
CA PHE A 248 63.14 12.97 -26.99
C PHE A 248 64.21 13.40 -25.98
N TYR A 249 64.21 12.78 -24.79
CA TYR A 249 65.20 13.11 -23.77
C TYR A 249 66.60 12.60 -24.12
N GLU A 250 66.71 11.43 -24.75
CA GLU A 250 67.99 10.91 -25.24
C GLU A 250 68.62 11.83 -26.29
N ASP A 251 67.83 12.27 -27.27
CA ASP A 251 68.29 13.23 -28.30
C ASP A 251 68.72 14.57 -27.68
N LYS A 252 67.94 15.07 -26.72
CA LYS A 252 68.28 16.31 -26.00
C LYS A 252 69.57 16.17 -25.17
N MET A 253 69.76 15.04 -24.49
CA MET A 253 70.97 14.76 -23.72
C MET A 253 72.19 14.65 -24.64
N ALA A 254 72.06 13.93 -25.77
CA ALA A 254 73.11 13.82 -26.77
C ALA A 254 73.48 15.18 -27.37
N SER A 255 72.50 16.05 -27.64
CA SER A 255 72.75 17.42 -28.10
C SER A 255 73.52 18.24 -27.06
N MET A 256 73.16 18.14 -25.78
CA MET A 256 73.85 18.86 -24.70
C MET A 256 75.30 18.34 -24.51
N GLU A 257 75.49 17.03 -24.61
CA GLU A 257 76.82 16.40 -24.52
C GLU A 257 77.72 16.86 -25.67
N ALA A 258 77.22 16.84 -26.91
CA ALA A 258 77.99 17.32 -28.07
C ALA A 258 78.36 18.80 -27.98
N GLU A 259 77.47 19.64 -27.43
CA GLU A 259 77.78 21.06 -27.20
C GLU A 259 78.88 21.24 -26.14
N MET A 260 78.80 20.47 -25.06
CA MET A 260 79.80 20.45 -24.00
C MET A 260 81.17 19.96 -24.51
N GLU A 261 81.19 18.91 -25.32
CA GLU A 261 82.42 18.41 -25.97
C GLU A 261 83.06 19.47 -26.87
N ARG A 262 82.27 20.24 -27.63
CA ARG A 262 82.79 21.36 -28.45
C ARG A 262 83.44 22.44 -27.58
N PHE A 263 82.82 22.79 -26.46
CA PHE A 263 83.41 23.75 -25.52
C PHE A 263 84.72 23.23 -24.93
N TYR A 264 84.78 21.96 -24.55
CA TYR A 264 86.02 21.37 -24.05
C TYR A 264 87.11 21.28 -25.12
N ALA A 265 86.78 20.87 -26.34
CA ALA A 265 87.73 20.85 -27.45
C ALA A 265 88.32 22.25 -27.72
N HIS A 266 87.47 23.28 -27.75
CA HIS A 266 87.92 24.66 -27.96
C HIS A 266 88.84 25.15 -26.84
N THR A 267 88.53 24.85 -25.57
CA THR A 267 89.40 25.26 -24.45
C THR A 267 90.75 24.56 -24.48
N VAL A 268 90.79 23.28 -24.88
CA VAL A 268 92.03 22.53 -25.10
C VAL A 268 92.87 23.17 -26.22
N GLU A 269 92.26 23.53 -27.35
CA GLU A 269 92.93 24.24 -28.44
C GLU A 269 93.53 25.58 -27.95
N CYS A 270 92.76 26.40 -27.24
CA CYS A 270 93.27 27.66 -26.68
C CYS A 270 94.43 27.46 -25.70
N ILE A 271 94.40 26.39 -24.90
CA ILE A 271 95.52 26.05 -24.00
C ILE A 271 96.76 25.69 -24.83
N HIS A 272 96.61 24.83 -25.85
CA HIS A 272 97.70 24.45 -26.73
C HIS A 272 98.30 25.65 -27.48
N GLU A 273 97.48 26.58 -27.97
CA GLU A 273 97.95 27.83 -28.59
C GLU A 273 98.78 28.68 -27.62
N LYS A 274 98.28 28.85 -26.38
CA LYS A 274 99.01 29.59 -25.34
C LYS A 274 100.32 28.92 -24.97
N ASP A 275 100.33 27.60 -24.83
CA ASP A 275 101.55 26.82 -24.56
C ASP A 275 102.57 26.94 -25.70
N ALA A 276 102.11 26.96 -26.95
CA ALA A 276 102.97 27.18 -28.11
C ALA A 276 103.61 28.59 -28.11
N ILE A 277 102.83 29.63 -27.79
CA ILE A 277 103.35 31.00 -27.64
C ILE A 277 104.37 31.07 -26.50
N ILE A 278 104.07 30.46 -25.35
CA ILE A 278 105.01 30.40 -24.21
C ILE A 278 106.31 29.68 -24.61
N ALA A 279 106.22 28.60 -25.37
CA ALA A 279 107.39 27.87 -25.87
C ALA A 279 108.22 28.72 -26.84
N ALA A 280 107.57 29.44 -27.77
CA ALA A 280 108.24 30.36 -28.71
C ALA A 280 108.97 31.50 -27.98
N LEU A 281 108.31 32.16 -27.03
CA LEU A 281 108.92 33.23 -26.22
C LEU A 281 110.10 32.74 -25.38
N LYS A 282 110.03 31.51 -24.87
CA LYS A 282 111.17 30.88 -24.16
C LYS A 282 112.34 30.60 -25.10
N ALA A 283 112.08 30.21 -26.34
CA ALA A 283 113.11 29.95 -27.34
C ALA A 283 113.81 31.24 -27.78
N GLU A 284 113.07 32.33 -28.02
CA GLU A 284 113.63 33.66 -28.32
C GLU A 284 114.54 34.16 -27.19
N ARG A 285 114.11 34.05 -25.92
CA ARG A 285 114.91 34.46 -24.76
C ARG A 285 116.19 33.66 -24.53
N LEU A 286 116.30 32.45 -25.10
CA LEU A 286 117.51 31.63 -25.04
C LEU A 286 118.47 31.90 -26.22
N ALA A 287 118.03 32.68 -27.22
CA ALA A 287 118.81 33.03 -28.41
C ALA A 287 119.50 34.42 -28.32
N ASP A 288 119.02 35.30 -27.41
CA ASP A 288 119.65 36.56 -27.01
C ASP A 288 120.63 36.38 -25.83
#